data_AF-A0A6F8T134-F1
#
_entry.id   AF-A0A6F8T134-F1
#
_cell.length_a   1.000
_cell.length_b   1.000
_cell.length_c   1.000
_cell.angle_alpha   90.00
_cell.angle_beta   90.00
_cell.angle_gamma   90.00
#
_symmetry.space_group_name_H-M   'P 1'
#
loop_
_entity.id
_entity.type
_entity.pdbx_description
1 polymer ?
#
loop_
_entity_poly.entity_id
_entity_poly.type
_entity_poly.pdbx_seq_one_letter_code
_entity_poly.pdbx_strand_id
1 'polypeptide(L)'
;MLNKRFSERLNKELDSIGAPETTAERIEVLSKLIKVPKFKAEALLNGSTTPDATLLTVLAQELEVNADWLLGKTDSKSDAH
;
A
#
# COMPACT_ATOMS: atom_id res chain seq x y z
N MET A 1 7.78 -9.36 -10.09
CA MET A 1 7.28 -8.79 -8.82
C MET A 1 6.53 -9.88 -8.10
N LEU A 2 6.86 -10.13 -6.83
CA LEU A 2 6.25 -11.20 -6.04
C LEU A 2 4.79 -10.88 -5.70
N ASN A 3 4.47 -9.60 -5.50
CA ASN A 3 3.15 -9.16 -5.04
C ASN A 3 2.52 -8.11 -5.97
N LYS A 4 2.47 -8.42 -7.27
CA LYS A 4 2.01 -7.49 -8.32
C LYS A 4 0.65 -6.85 -8.00
N ARG A 5 -0.34 -7.63 -7.58
CA ARG A 5 -1.70 -7.13 -7.29
C ARG A 5 -1.74 -6.21 -6.07
N PHE A 6 -0.93 -6.52 -5.04
CA PHE A 6 -0.77 -5.65 -3.87
C PHE A 6 -0.13 -4.32 -4.27
N SER A 7 0.98 -4.35 -5.00
CA SER A 7 1.65 -3.11 -5.44
C SER A 7 0.74 -2.26 -6.33
N GLU A 8 -0.04 -2.88 -7.22
CA GLU A 8 -0.99 -2.16 -8.08
C GLU A 8 -2.09 -1.47 -7.27
N ARG A 9 -2.70 -2.19 -6.31
CA ARG A 9 -3.74 -1.63 -5.43
C ARG A 9 -3.19 -0.54 -4.54
N LEU A 10 -2.03 -0.75 -3.93
CA LEU A 10 -1.35 0.25 -3.11
C LEU A 10 -1.06 1.53 -3.91
N ASN A 11 -0.47 1.42 -5.10
CA ASN A 11 -0.19 2.59 -5.93
C ASN A 11 -1.48 3.32 -6.32
N LYS A 12 -2.53 2.57 -6.68
CA LYS A 12 -3.84 3.17 -7.01
C LYS A 12 -4.45 3.97 -5.85
N GLU A 13 -4.35 3.46 -4.63
CA GLU A 13 -4.85 4.20 -3.46
C GLU A 13 -3.99 5.43 -3.16
N LEU A 14 -2.67 5.34 -3.34
CA LEU A 14 -1.79 6.50 -3.25
C LEU A 14 -2.13 7.57 -4.30
N ASP A 15 -2.41 7.17 -5.54
CA ASP A 15 -2.87 8.08 -6.59
C ASP A 15 -4.21 8.73 -6.20
N SER A 16 -5.11 7.98 -5.57
CA SER A 16 -6.44 8.45 -5.15
C SER A 16 -6.38 9.51 -4.03
N ILE A 17 -5.36 9.46 -3.17
CA ILE A 17 -5.11 10.48 -2.13
C ILE A 17 -4.22 11.63 -2.63
N GLY A 18 -3.89 11.66 -3.92
CA GLY A 18 -3.08 12.72 -4.54
C GLY A 18 -1.58 12.60 -4.24
N ALA A 19 -1.07 11.39 -4.00
CA ALA A 19 0.37 11.19 -3.85
C ALA A 19 1.12 11.60 -5.14
N PRO A 20 2.33 12.15 -5.03
CA PRO A 20 3.13 12.55 -6.19
C PRO A 20 3.36 11.42 -7.19
N GLU A 21 3.46 11.79 -8.46
CA GLU A 21 3.79 10.85 -9.55
C GLU A 21 5.26 10.41 -9.51
N THR A 22 6.14 11.23 -8.95
CA THR A 22 7.57 10.89 -8.87
C THR A 22 7.80 9.78 -7.85
N THR A 23 8.56 8.76 -8.24
CA THR A 23 8.84 7.59 -7.38
C THR A 23 9.47 7.99 -6.05
N ALA A 24 10.42 8.93 -6.06
CA ALA A 24 11.14 9.34 -4.86
C ALA A 24 10.23 10.02 -3.82
N GLU A 25 9.36 10.93 -4.27
CA GLU A 25 8.41 11.61 -3.39
C GLU A 25 7.32 10.65 -2.91
N ARG A 26 6.86 9.74 -3.78
CA ARG A 26 5.90 8.69 -3.42
C ARG A 26 6.42 7.75 -2.34
N ILE A 27 7.69 7.33 -2.46
CA ILE A 27 8.37 6.55 -1.41
C ILE A 27 8.38 7.33 -0.09
N GLU A 28 8.64 8.64 -0.14
CA GLU A 28 8.66 9.49 1.04
C GLU A 28 7.28 9.65 1.69
N VAL A 29 6.24 9.88 0.88
CA VAL A 29 4.85 9.97 1.36
C VAL A 29 4.43 8.67 2.03
N LEU A 30 4.64 7.53 1.37
CA LEU A 30 4.29 6.23 1.94
C LEU A 30 5.10 5.96 3.23
N SER A 31 6.41 6.21 3.20
CA SER A 31 7.30 6.05 4.36
C SER A 31 6.78 6.81 5.59
N LYS A 32 6.29 8.05 5.40
CA LYS A 32 5.72 8.87 6.47
C LYS A 32 4.34 8.36 6.90
N LEU A 33 3.47 8.00 5.96
CA LEU A 33 2.11 7.52 6.20
C LEU A 33 2.11 6.29 7.13
N ILE A 34 2.90 5.28 6.78
CA ILE A 34 2.94 4.00 7.51
C ILE A 34 4.14 3.86 8.45
N LYS A 35 4.88 4.96 8.67
CA LYS A 35 6.00 5.06 9.62
C LYS A 35 7.06 3.96 9.44
N VAL A 36 7.45 3.70 8.20
CA VAL A 36 8.52 2.73 7.86
C VAL A 36 9.70 3.42 7.17
N PRO A 37 10.91 2.83 7.17
CA PRO A 37 12.02 3.34 6.39
C PRO A 37 11.73 3.38 4.88
N LYS A 38 12.31 4.34 4.16
CA LYS A 38 12.13 4.54 2.71
C LYS A 38 12.37 3.27 1.88
N PHE A 39 13.40 2.49 2.20
CA PHE A 39 13.68 1.25 1.48
C PHE A 39 12.55 0.20 1.62
N LYS A 40 11.87 0.16 2.78
CA LYS A 40 10.73 -0.75 3.02
C LYS A 40 9.51 -0.26 2.25
N ALA A 41 9.26 1.06 2.24
CA ALA A 41 8.20 1.67 1.42
C ALA A 41 8.42 1.41 -0.08
N GLU A 42 9.64 1.57 -0.58
CA GLU A 42 10.01 1.25 -1.97
C GLU A 42 9.77 -0.21 -2.32
N ALA A 43 10.20 -1.14 -1.45
CA ALA A 43 9.99 -2.57 -1.65
C ALA A 43 8.51 -2.98 -1.68
N LEU A 44 7.63 -2.22 -1.00
CA LEU A 44 6.18 -2.43 -1.05
C LEU A 44 5.59 -1.86 -2.35
N LEU A 45 5.98 -0.65 -2.73
CA LEU A 45 5.51 0.03 -3.95
C LEU A 45 5.85 -0.75 -5.21
N ASN A 46 7.03 -1.37 -5.25
CA ASN A 46 7.48 -2.17 -6.38
C ASN A 46 7.07 -3.65 -6.28
N GLY A 47 6.37 -4.06 -5.20
CA GLY A 47 5.91 -5.43 -4.99
C GLY A 47 7.04 -6.45 -4.82
N SER A 48 8.22 -6.03 -4.36
CA SER A 48 9.35 -6.91 -4.00
C SER A 48 9.18 -7.58 -2.65
N THR A 49 8.34 -7.02 -1.78
CA THR A 49 8.00 -7.63 -0.48
C THR A 49 6.51 -7.57 -0.21
N THR A 50 6.03 -8.38 0.73
CA THR A 50 4.70 -8.26 1.34
C THR A 50 4.80 -7.52 2.67
N PRO A 51 3.77 -6.74 3.06
CA PRO A 51 3.68 -6.23 4.40
C PRO A 51 3.44 -7.39 5.39
N ASP A 52 4.03 -7.28 6.58
CA ASP A 52 3.64 -8.09 7.73
C ASP A 52 2.22 -7.73 8.21
N ALA A 53 1.62 -8.55 9.09
CA ALA A 53 0.22 -8.38 9.50
C ALA A 53 -0.04 -7.00 10.16
N THR A 54 0.90 -6.51 10.96
CA THR A 54 0.81 -5.20 11.61
C THR A 54 0.82 -4.10 10.55
N LEU A 55 1.77 -4.16 9.62
CA LEU A 55 1.90 -3.15 8.57
C LEU A 55 0.72 -3.17 7.61
N LEU A 56 0.21 -4.35 7.28
CA LEU A 56 -0.97 -4.50 6.46
C LEU A 56 -2.20 -3.87 7.11
N THR A 57 -2.36 -4.04 8.42
CA THR A 57 -3.45 -3.42 9.18
C THR A 57 -3.35 -1.90 9.16
N VAL A 58 -2.15 -1.36 9.37
CA VAL A 58 -1.91 0.10 9.28
C VAL A 58 -2.21 0.61 7.87
N LEU A 59 -1.73 -0.06 6.83
CA LEU A 59 -2.03 0.31 5.44
C LEU A 59 -3.53 0.32 5.15
N ALA A 60 -4.23 -0.72 5.57
CA ALA A 60 -5.68 -0.84 5.40
C ALA A 60 -6.43 0.30 6.09
N GLN A 61 -6.00 0.69 7.29
CA GLN A 61 -6.59 1.81 8.04
C GLN A 61 -6.31 3.17 7.39
N GLU A 62 -5.04 3.47 7.08
CA GLU A 62 -4.64 4.76 6.49
C GLU A 62 -5.24 4.99 5.09
N LEU A 63 -5.47 3.91 4.33
CA LEU A 63 -6.08 3.96 3.00
C LEU A 63 -7.59 3.72 3.03
N GLU A 64 -8.18 3.46 4.20
CA GLU A 64 -9.60 3.15 4.39
C GLU A 64 -10.11 2.02 3.48
N VAL A 65 -9.32 0.94 3.36
CA VAL A 65 -9.62 -0.25 2.56
C VAL A 65 -9.54 -1.54 3.38
N ASN A 66 -10.14 -2.61 2.86
CA ASN A 66 -10.00 -3.94 3.41
C ASN A 66 -8.58 -4.51 3.17
N ALA A 67 -7.99 -5.15 4.19
CA ALA A 67 -6.65 -5.72 4.13
C ALA A 67 -6.51 -6.89 3.13
N ASP A 68 -7.51 -7.77 3.05
CA ASP A 68 -7.52 -8.87 2.09
C ASP A 68 -7.71 -8.37 0.66
N TRP A 69 -8.45 -7.28 0.48
CA TRP A 69 -8.49 -6.58 -0.79
C TRP A 69 -7.13 -5.99 -1.12
N LEU A 70 -6.46 -5.32 -0.19
CA LEU A 70 -5.15 -4.75 -0.46
C LEU A 70 -4.14 -5.85 -0.88
N LEU A 71 -4.22 -7.04 -0.29
CA LEU A 71 -3.40 -8.20 -0.69
C LEU A 71 -3.84 -8.88 -2.01
N GLY A 72 -5.00 -8.55 -2.57
CA GLY A 72 -5.51 -9.20 -3.78
C GLY A 72 -6.25 -10.52 -3.55
N LYS A 73 -6.62 -10.84 -2.31
CA LYS A 73 -7.34 -12.07 -1.94
C LYS A 73 -8.85 -11.98 -2.12
N THR A 74 -9.40 -10.76 -2.06
CA THR A 74 -10.82 -10.47 -2.35
C THR A 74 -10.95 -9.28 -3.28
N ASP A 75 -12.10 -9.13 -3.94
CA ASP A 75 -12.42 -7.98 -4.79
C ASP A 75 -13.28 -6.92 -4.09
N SER A 76 -13.75 -7.21 -2.86
CA SER A 76 -14.46 -6.25 -2.01
C SER A 76 -13.51 -5.22 -1.38
N LYS A 77 -13.47 -3.99 -1.92
CA LYS A 77 -12.56 -2.91 -1.48
C LYS A 77 -12.81 -2.45 -0.04
N SER A 78 -14.05 -2.45 0.40
CA SER A 78 -14.46 -2.04 1.74
C SER A 78 -15.17 -3.23 2.40
N ASP A 79 -14.98 -3.41 3.71
CA ASP A 79 -15.88 -4.28 4.47
C ASP A 79 -17.27 -3.64 4.37
N ALA A 80 -18.24 -4.38 3.82
CA ALA A 80 -19.61 -3.91 3.74
C ALA A 80 -20.10 -3.70 5.18
N HIS A 81 -20.22 -2.44 5.59
CA HIS A 81 -20.83 -2.06 6.85
C HIS A 81 -22.35 -2.12 6.73
#